data_AF-A0A526Q636-F1
#
_entry.id   AF-A0A526Q636-F1
#
_cell.length_a   1.000
_cell.length_b   1.000
_cell.length_c   1.000
_cell.angle_alpha   90.00
_cell.angle_beta   90.00
_cell.angle_gamma   90.00
#
_symmetry.space_group_name_H-M   'P 1'
#
loop_
_entity.id
_entity.type
_entity.pdbx_description
1 polymer ?
#
loop_
_entity_poly.entity_id
_entity_poly.type
_entity_poly.pdbx_seq_one_letter_code
_entity_poly.pdbx_strand_id
1 'polypeptide(L)'
;DCVSVGACNGTDGLDATVDEAYAAGAKAAKEAGGKAGKGAKPKVDAGESWSRGMLGAAPGAGQGTTVKAFVDFQNDVTAKDIRQAVHEGMHSIEHVKRFTTNGMATDQGKTSNMHGLAIAAETLGKPIPQVGLTTFRAPYTPVTFGSIVGHARGALFDP
;
A
#
# COMPACT_ATOMS: atom_id res chain seq x y z
N ASP A 1 -17.84 0.14 -12.56
CA ASP A 1 -17.35 1.28 -11.74
C ASP A 1 -17.03 0.82 -10.34
N CYS A 2 -15.87 1.20 -9.79
CA CYS A 2 -15.46 0.88 -8.42
C CYS A 2 -15.25 2.19 -7.64
N VAL A 3 -15.55 2.20 -6.35
CA VAL A 3 -15.38 3.36 -5.45
C VAL A 3 -14.55 2.92 -4.24
N SER A 4 -13.55 3.73 -3.87
CA SER A 4 -12.81 3.58 -2.63
C SER A 4 -13.56 4.29 -1.52
N VAL A 5 -13.64 3.71 -0.32
CA VAL A 5 -14.30 4.30 0.85
C VAL A 5 -13.44 4.12 2.11
N GLY A 6 -13.55 5.04 3.07
CA GLY A 6 -12.84 4.94 4.34
C GLY A 6 -11.35 5.24 4.21
N ALA A 7 -10.53 4.58 5.03
CA ALA A 7 -9.07 4.84 5.08
C ALA A 7 -8.37 4.63 3.73
N CYS A 8 -8.88 3.72 2.88
CA CYS A 8 -8.36 3.54 1.51
C CYS A 8 -8.62 4.76 0.60
N ASN A 9 -9.58 5.62 0.94
CA ASN A 9 -9.84 6.92 0.30
C ASN A 9 -9.21 8.10 1.06
N GLY A 10 -8.50 7.84 2.17
CA GLY A 10 -7.96 8.87 3.06
C GLY A 10 -8.94 9.40 4.11
N THR A 11 -10.10 8.74 4.29
CA THR A 11 -11.03 9.07 5.38
C THR A 11 -10.68 8.26 6.62
N ASP A 12 -10.04 8.91 7.60
CA ASP A 12 -9.56 8.22 8.83
C ASP A 12 -10.61 8.21 9.96
N GLY A 13 -11.57 9.13 9.95
CA GLY A 13 -12.63 9.22 10.95
C GLY A 13 -13.66 8.09 10.79
N LEU A 14 -14.03 7.42 11.89
CA LEU A 14 -15.00 6.32 11.86
C LEU A 14 -16.39 6.80 11.45
N ASP A 15 -16.83 7.94 11.97
CA ASP A 15 -18.09 8.58 11.63
C ASP A 15 -18.12 8.95 10.13
N ALA A 16 -17.10 9.67 9.66
CA ALA A 16 -16.96 10.03 8.26
C ALA A 16 -16.88 8.80 7.33
N THR A 17 -16.19 7.74 7.74
CA THR A 17 -16.11 6.47 6.99
C THR A 17 -17.47 5.81 6.85
N VAL A 18 -18.26 5.76 7.92
CA VAL A 18 -19.61 5.18 7.88
C VAL A 18 -20.51 6.01 6.98
N ASP A 19 -20.44 7.34 7.06
CA ASP A 19 -21.18 8.25 6.20
C ASP A 19 -20.86 8.02 4.72
N GLU A 20 -19.58 7.98 4.40
CA GLU A 20 -19.05 7.74 3.05
C GLU A 20 -19.48 6.37 2.51
N ALA A 21 -19.35 5.32 3.32
CA ALA A 21 -19.71 3.96 2.93
C ALA A 21 -21.21 3.81 2.64
N TYR A 22 -22.08 4.40 3.46
CA TYR A 22 -23.53 4.37 3.23
C TYR A 22 -23.91 5.14 1.96
N ALA A 23 -23.30 6.29 1.71
CA ALA A 23 -23.54 7.07 0.50
C ALA A 23 -23.10 6.30 -0.76
N ALA A 24 -21.87 5.74 -0.75
CA ALA A 24 -21.33 4.96 -1.86
C ALA A 24 -22.16 3.69 -2.13
N GLY A 25 -22.53 2.96 -1.08
CA GLY A 25 -23.34 1.74 -1.18
C GLY A 25 -24.75 2.00 -1.73
N ALA A 26 -25.43 3.07 -1.25
CA ALA A 26 -26.75 3.44 -1.74
C ALA A 26 -26.71 3.84 -3.23
N LYS A 27 -25.66 4.57 -3.63
CA LYS A 27 -25.43 4.93 -5.03
C LYS A 27 -25.19 3.68 -5.90
N ALA A 28 -24.28 2.80 -5.49
CA ALA A 28 -23.97 1.57 -6.23
C ALA A 28 -25.20 0.65 -6.36
N ALA A 29 -25.99 0.50 -5.29
CA ALA A 29 -27.23 -0.26 -5.33
C ALA A 29 -28.24 0.32 -6.32
N LYS A 30 -28.40 1.65 -6.35
CA LYS A 30 -29.29 2.33 -7.29
C LYS A 30 -28.83 2.13 -8.74
N GLU A 31 -27.53 2.26 -9.00
CA GLU A 31 -26.93 2.05 -10.33
C GLU A 31 -27.08 0.60 -10.80
N ALA A 32 -27.07 -0.37 -9.88
CA ALA A 32 -27.34 -1.78 -10.16
C ALA A 32 -28.84 -2.13 -10.29
N GLY A 33 -29.76 -1.15 -10.23
CA GLY A 33 -31.20 -1.38 -10.35
C GLY A 33 -31.89 -1.82 -9.05
N GLY A 34 -31.20 -1.75 -7.91
CA GLY A 34 -31.77 -1.98 -6.59
C GLY A 34 -32.83 -0.94 -6.23
N LYS A 35 -33.90 -1.37 -5.55
CA LYS A 35 -34.94 -0.46 -5.01
C LYS A 35 -34.49 0.11 -3.67
N ALA A 36 -34.88 1.35 -3.38
CA ALA A 36 -34.59 1.97 -2.09
C ALA A 36 -35.26 1.18 -0.95
N GLY A 37 -34.45 0.59 -0.08
CA GLY A 37 -34.88 0.03 1.20
C GLY A 37 -34.69 1.04 2.33
N LYS A 38 -35.48 0.94 3.40
CA LYS A 38 -35.21 1.67 4.65
C LYS A 38 -34.00 1.02 5.34
N GLY A 39 -32.80 1.55 5.10
CA GLY A 39 -31.60 1.20 5.86
C GLY A 39 -31.49 2.08 7.10
N ALA A 40 -31.30 1.48 8.28
CA ALA A 40 -30.87 2.22 9.46
C ALA A 40 -29.34 2.39 9.38
N LYS A 41 -28.88 3.64 9.43
CA LYS A 41 -27.46 3.95 9.59
C LYS A 41 -27.10 3.80 11.07
N PRO A 42 -26.05 3.05 11.43
CA PRO A 42 -25.63 2.93 12.82
C PRO A 42 -25.25 4.30 13.35
N LYS A 43 -25.64 4.58 14.60
CA LYS A 43 -25.13 5.73 15.33
C LYS A 43 -23.67 5.44 15.65
N VAL A 44 -22.77 6.27 15.17
CA VAL A 44 -21.34 6.18 15.47
C VAL A 44 -21.04 7.12 16.61
N ASP A 45 -20.41 6.59 17.66
CA ASP A 45 -19.74 7.38 18.68
C ASP A 45 -18.24 7.13 18.48
N ALA A 46 -17.54 8.15 17.96
CA ALA A 46 -16.13 8.04 17.59
C ALA A 46 -15.28 8.79 18.62
N GLY A 47 -14.20 8.15 19.08
CA GLY A 47 -13.17 8.76 19.93
C GLY A 47 -12.23 9.68 19.15
N GLU A 48 -11.02 9.91 19.68
CA GLU A 48 -10.03 10.79 19.06
C GLU A 48 -9.73 10.42 17.60
N SER A 49 -9.70 11.42 16.74
CA SER A 49 -9.24 11.30 15.36
C SER A 49 -7.70 11.33 15.34
N TRP A 50 -7.08 10.24 14.90
CA TRP A 50 -5.64 10.16 14.72
C TRP A 50 -5.28 10.39 13.25
N SER A 51 -4.70 11.54 12.92
CA SER A 51 -4.35 11.92 11.55
C SER A 51 -2.84 12.03 11.28
N ARG A 52 -2.01 11.23 11.98
CA ARG A 52 -0.54 11.42 11.94
C ARG A 52 0.22 10.12 11.74
N GLY A 53 0.72 9.91 10.53
CA GLY A 53 1.72 8.88 10.21
C GLY A 53 3.09 9.49 9.96
N MET A 54 4.15 8.73 10.22
CA MET A 54 5.50 9.05 9.77
C MET A 54 5.83 8.20 8.56
N LEU A 55 6.34 8.83 7.51
CA LEU A 55 6.97 8.13 6.38
C LEU A 55 8.47 8.39 6.40
N GLY A 56 9.23 7.40 5.95
CA GLY A 56 10.68 7.46 5.87
C GLY A 56 11.38 6.92 7.12
N ALA A 57 12.57 7.45 7.42
CA ALA A 57 13.39 6.98 8.52
C ALA A 57 13.00 7.65 9.85
N ALA A 58 13.07 6.90 10.95
CA ALA A 58 12.81 7.42 12.29
C ALA A 58 13.86 8.47 12.72
N PRO A 59 13.52 9.37 13.68
CA PRO A 59 14.49 10.27 14.28
C PRO A 59 15.74 9.53 14.75
N GLY A 60 16.93 10.07 14.43
CA GLY A 60 18.22 9.42 14.71
C GLY A 60 18.72 8.48 13.60
N ALA A 61 17.91 8.20 12.56
CA ALA A 61 18.30 7.43 11.38
C ALA A 61 18.36 8.29 10.09
N GLY A 62 18.63 9.58 10.25
CA GLY A 62 18.76 10.54 9.15
C GLY A 62 19.96 10.29 8.25
N GLN A 63 20.09 11.11 7.20
CA GLN A 63 21.24 11.06 6.30
C GLN A 63 22.58 11.20 7.06
N GLY A 64 23.59 10.42 6.67
CA GLY A 64 24.92 10.43 7.32
C GLY A 64 25.02 9.63 8.63
N THR A 65 23.91 9.10 9.14
CA THR A 65 23.93 8.20 10.30
C THR A 65 24.28 6.77 9.90
N THR A 66 24.88 6.02 10.83
CA THR A 66 25.30 4.61 10.63
C THR A 66 24.40 3.61 11.36
N VAL A 67 23.29 4.07 11.93
CA VAL A 67 22.35 3.20 12.65
C VAL A 67 21.64 2.25 11.68
N LYS A 68 21.38 1.02 12.12
CA LYS A 68 20.61 0.05 11.35
C LYS A 68 19.12 0.37 11.45
N ALA A 69 18.63 1.18 10.51
CA ALA A 69 17.21 1.46 10.35
C ALA A 69 16.63 0.61 9.22
N PHE A 70 16.04 -0.52 9.57
CA PHE A 70 15.40 -1.44 8.62
C PHE A 70 14.13 -0.83 8.02
N VAL A 71 13.97 -1.02 6.72
CA VAL A 71 12.84 -0.55 5.90
C VAL A 71 12.08 -1.76 5.34
N ASP A 72 12.79 -2.74 4.82
CA ASP A 72 12.24 -4.05 4.43
C ASP A 72 12.84 -5.13 5.32
N PHE A 73 12.02 -5.70 6.20
CA PHE A 73 12.47 -6.71 7.15
C PHE A 73 12.73 -8.08 6.52
N GLN A 74 12.03 -8.44 5.44
CA GLN A 74 12.19 -9.76 4.83
C GLN A 74 13.45 -9.84 3.98
N ASN A 75 13.82 -8.73 3.34
CA ASN A 75 15.01 -8.63 2.51
C ASN A 75 16.19 -7.92 3.21
N ASP A 76 16.08 -7.65 4.51
CA ASP A 76 17.09 -6.94 5.31
C ASP A 76 17.52 -5.57 4.72
N VAL A 77 16.62 -4.88 4.02
CA VAL A 77 16.93 -3.58 3.41
C VAL A 77 16.85 -2.49 4.47
N THR A 78 17.89 -1.65 4.53
CA THR A 78 17.95 -0.50 5.44
C THR A 78 17.79 0.84 4.72
N ALA A 79 17.53 1.90 5.50
CA ALA A 79 17.50 3.26 4.99
C ALA A 79 18.83 3.66 4.34
N LYS A 80 19.97 3.12 4.82
CA LYS A 80 21.29 3.35 4.22
C LYS A 80 21.36 2.77 2.80
N ASP A 81 20.82 1.58 2.58
CA ASP A 81 20.89 0.91 1.27
C ASP A 81 20.09 1.67 0.21
N ILE A 82 18.94 2.24 0.61
CA ILE A 82 18.11 3.10 -0.24
C ILE A 82 18.85 4.40 -0.59
N ARG A 83 19.47 5.05 0.40
CA ARG A 83 20.28 6.26 0.16
C ARG A 83 21.47 5.95 -0.74
N GLN A 84 22.13 4.81 -0.53
CA GLN A 84 23.24 4.36 -1.36
C GLN A 84 22.78 4.17 -2.81
N ALA A 85 21.65 3.52 -3.06
CA ALA A 85 21.10 3.36 -4.41
C ALA A 85 20.94 4.72 -5.13
N VAL A 86 20.43 5.73 -4.43
CA VAL A 86 20.32 7.09 -4.99
C VAL A 86 21.69 7.70 -5.27
N HIS A 87 22.66 7.54 -4.37
CA HIS A 87 24.04 8.03 -4.58
C HIS A 87 24.76 7.33 -5.75
N GLU A 88 24.43 6.06 -6.03
CA GLU A 88 24.91 5.32 -7.21
C GLU A 88 24.24 5.78 -8.52
N GLY A 89 23.41 6.83 -8.49
CA GLY A 89 22.80 7.45 -9.67
C GLY A 89 21.38 6.98 -9.98
N MET A 90 20.73 6.26 -9.07
CA MET A 90 19.35 5.79 -9.29
C MET A 90 18.34 6.89 -8.99
N HIS A 91 17.71 7.42 -10.03
CA HIS A 91 16.69 8.47 -9.89
C HIS A 91 15.26 7.92 -9.94
N SER A 92 15.05 6.78 -10.61
CA SER A 92 13.74 6.13 -10.69
C SER A 92 13.52 5.22 -9.48
N ILE A 93 12.33 5.30 -8.87
CA ILE A 93 11.97 4.40 -7.78
C ILE A 93 12.03 2.92 -8.21
N GLU A 94 11.78 2.65 -9.49
CA GLU A 94 11.87 1.30 -10.05
C GLU A 94 13.32 0.80 -10.12
N HIS A 95 14.31 1.68 -10.25
CA HIS A 95 15.73 1.33 -10.15
C HIS A 95 16.14 1.09 -8.70
N VAL A 96 15.76 2.00 -7.79
CA VAL A 96 16.02 1.85 -6.35
C VAL A 96 15.45 0.52 -5.84
N LYS A 97 14.21 0.18 -6.22
CA LYS A 97 13.58 -1.12 -5.93
C LYS A 97 14.43 -2.30 -6.42
N ARG A 98 14.85 -2.30 -7.69
CA ARG A 98 15.61 -3.42 -8.29
C ARG A 98 17.00 -3.59 -7.69
N PHE A 99 17.64 -2.50 -7.32
CA PHE A 99 18.98 -2.53 -6.75
C PHE A 99 18.98 -2.96 -5.29
N THR A 100 18.05 -2.42 -4.50
CA THR A 100 17.97 -2.70 -3.05
C THR A 100 17.17 -3.95 -2.73
N THR A 101 16.33 -4.43 -3.66
CA THR A 101 15.29 -5.45 -3.45
C THR A 101 14.15 -5.03 -2.51
N ASN A 102 14.04 -3.74 -2.17
CA ASN A 102 12.96 -3.22 -1.33
C ASN A 102 11.58 -3.49 -1.94
N GLY A 103 10.70 -4.13 -1.17
CA GLY A 103 9.33 -4.43 -1.56
C GLY A 103 9.19 -5.57 -2.56
N MET A 104 10.24 -6.37 -2.74
CA MET A 104 10.22 -7.58 -3.58
C MET A 104 9.96 -8.86 -2.78
N ALA A 105 9.80 -8.75 -1.47
CA ALA A 105 9.55 -9.89 -0.60
C ALA A 105 8.10 -10.42 -0.70
N THR A 106 7.76 -11.42 0.11
CA THR A 106 6.45 -12.10 0.06
C THR A 106 5.29 -11.21 0.49
N ASP A 107 5.56 -10.17 1.28
CA ASP A 107 4.59 -9.15 1.67
C ASP A 107 4.31 -8.12 0.56
N GLN A 108 5.12 -8.11 -0.52
CA GLN A 108 5.08 -7.16 -1.63
C GLN A 108 5.25 -5.70 -1.16
N GLY A 109 6.04 -5.48 -0.12
CA GLY A 109 6.39 -4.15 0.39
C GLY A 109 5.23 -3.37 0.98
N LYS A 110 4.22 -4.06 1.54
CA LYS A 110 3.08 -3.44 2.23
C LYS A 110 3.53 -2.56 3.40
N THR A 111 4.62 -2.92 4.07
CA THR A 111 5.20 -2.12 5.17
C THR A 111 6.44 -1.32 4.77
N SER A 112 7.08 -1.63 3.63
CA SER A 112 8.37 -1.03 3.26
C SER A 112 8.29 0.05 2.17
N ASN A 113 7.40 -0.08 1.19
CA ASN A 113 7.43 0.75 -0.03
C ASN A 113 7.25 2.24 0.24
N MET A 114 6.32 2.62 1.12
CA MET A 114 6.08 4.05 1.42
C MET A 114 7.23 4.67 2.21
N HIS A 115 7.88 3.91 3.09
CA HIS A 115 9.08 4.36 3.80
C HIS A 115 10.28 4.48 2.85
N GLY A 116 10.49 3.47 2.00
CA GLY A 116 11.57 3.48 1.02
C GLY A 116 11.42 4.60 0.00
N LEU A 117 10.19 4.86 -0.46
CA LEU A 117 9.89 5.99 -1.34
C LEU A 117 10.17 7.33 -0.65
N ALA A 118 9.76 7.51 0.60
CA ALA A 118 10.06 8.73 1.36
C ALA A 118 11.55 8.96 1.54
N ILE A 119 12.34 7.92 1.82
CA ILE A 119 13.81 8.01 1.95
C ILE A 119 14.47 8.33 0.60
N ALA A 120 14.03 7.69 -0.48
CA ALA A 120 14.52 8.00 -1.82
C ALA A 120 14.19 9.45 -2.23
N ALA A 121 12.97 9.90 -1.93
CA ALA A 121 12.52 11.27 -2.20
C ALA A 121 13.31 12.32 -1.41
N GLU A 122 13.53 12.08 -0.11
CA GLU A 122 14.41 12.88 0.74
C GLU A 122 15.81 13.00 0.12
N THR A 123 16.40 11.88 -0.28
CA THR A 123 17.77 11.83 -0.82
C THR A 123 17.89 12.48 -2.19
N LEU A 124 16.85 12.38 -3.02
CA LEU A 124 16.77 13.04 -4.33
C LEU A 124 16.44 14.53 -4.24
N GLY A 125 16.07 15.05 -3.06
CA GLY A 125 15.61 16.42 -2.89
C GLY A 125 14.30 16.71 -3.64
N LYS A 126 13.42 15.70 -3.78
CA LYS A 126 12.14 15.81 -4.50
C LYS A 126 10.96 15.49 -3.60
N PRO A 127 9.78 16.11 -3.81
CA PRO A 127 8.57 15.71 -3.10
C PRO A 127 8.13 14.30 -3.56
N ILE A 128 7.56 13.52 -2.64
CA ILE A 128 7.13 12.12 -2.87
C ILE A 128 6.32 11.94 -4.17
N PRO A 129 5.30 12.78 -4.49
CA PRO A 129 4.51 12.60 -5.72
C PRO A 129 5.33 12.68 -7.02
N GLN A 130 6.48 13.36 -7.02
CA GLN A 130 7.34 13.49 -8.22
C GLN A 130 8.26 12.30 -8.43
N VAL A 131 8.56 11.52 -7.38
CA VAL A 131 9.37 10.30 -7.51
C VAL A 131 8.54 9.14 -8.07
N GLY A 132 7.24 9.15 -7.77
CA GLY A 132 6.27 8.16 -8.25
C GLY A 132 6.24 6.88 -7.42
N LEU A 133 5.17 6.11 -7.59
CA LEU A 133 5.01 4.78 -7.00
C LEU A 133 5.56 3.71 -7.94
N THR A 134 5.91 2.55 -7.37
CA THR A 134 6.16 1.37 -8.20
C THR A 134 4.86 0.76 -8.69
N THR A 135 4.93 -0.05 -9.74
CA THR A 135 3.73 -0.67 -10.33
C THR A 135 3.08 -1.68 -9.39
N PHE A 136 1.78 -1.53 -9.10
CA PHE A 136 0.97 -2.55 -8.41
C PHE A 136 0.59 -3.69 -9.37
N ARG A 137 0.72 -4.94 -8.93
CA ARG A 137 0.45 -6.14 -9.73
C ARG A 137 -0.43 -7.12 -8.96
N ALA A 138 -1.25 -7.88 -9.68
CA ALA A 138 -1.94 -9.03 -9.14
C ALA A 138 -0.95 -10.22 -8.95
N PRO A 139 -1.22 -11.13 -8.00
CA PRO A 139 -2.29 -11.08 -7.00
C PRO A 139 -1.94 -10.14 -5.81
N TYR A 140 -2.94 -9.60 -5.13
CA TYR A 140 -2.74 -8.70 -3.96
C TYR A 140 -1.98 -9.37 -2.81
N THR A 141 -2.26 -10.65 -2.59
CA THR A 141 -1.52 -11.56 -1.73
C THR A 141 -1.27 -12.87 -2.49
N PRO A 142 -0.19 -13.61 -2.19
CA PRO A 142 0.09 -14.87 -2.87
C PRO A 142 -1.09 -15.85 -2.81
N VAL A 143 -1.41 -16.47 -3.95
CA VAL A 143 -2.42 -17.53 -4.06
C VAL A 143 -1.74 -18.85 -4.43
N THR A 144 -2.26 -19.96 -3.92
CA THR A 144 -1.68 -21.27 -4.24
C THR A 144 -1.96 -21.65 -5.69
N PHE A 145 -1.03 -22.34 -6.35
CA PHE A 145 -1.24 -22.81 -7.72
C PHE A 145 -2.42 -23.79 -7.81
N GLY A 146 -2.66 -24.59 -6.76
CA GLY A 146 -3.82 -25.48 -6.69
C GLY A 146 -5.16 -24.73 -6.76
N SER A 147 -5.26 -23.54 -6.16
CA SER A 147 -6.45 -22.70 -6.27
C SER A 147 -6.69 -22.17 -7.69
N ILE A 148 -5.61 -21.92 -8.45
CA ILE A 148 -5.69 -21.47 -9.84
C ILE A 148 -6.10 -22.63 -10.77
N VAL A 149 -5.49 -23.81 -10.58
CA VAL A 149 -5.73 -25.00 -11.41
C VAL A 149 -7.11 -25.61 -11.16
N GLY A 150 -7.63 -25.52 -9.92
CA GLY A 150 -8.94 -26.06 -9.56
C GLY A 150 -9.04 -27.56 -9.83
N HIS A 151 -10.05 -27.96 -10.61
CA HIS A 151 -10.31 -29.36 -10.95
C HIS A 151 -9.56 -29.86 -12.20
N ALA A 152 -8.83 -29.00 -12.91
CA ALA A 152 -8.07 -29.38 -14.12
C ALA A 152 -6.81 -30.20 -13.75
N ARG A 153 -7.01 -31.43 -13.28
CA ARG A 153 -5.97 -32.34 -12.79
C ARG A 153 -6.36 -33.81 -13.02
N GLY A 154 -5.35 -34.66 -13.19
CA GLY A 154 -5.57 -36.11 -13.37
C GLY A 154 -6.44 -36.40 -14.59
N ALA A 155 -7.47 -37.24 -14.43
CA ALA A 155 -8.41 -37.60 -15.51
C ALA A 155 -9.27 -36.42 -16.03
N LEU A 156 -9.27 -35.27 -15.33
CA LEU A 156 -9.97 -34.05 -15.74
C LEU A 156 -9.02 -32.99 -16.32
N PHE A 157 -7.76 -33.34 -16.59
CA PHE A 157 -6.77 -32.39 -17.09
C PHE A 157 -7.04 -31.99 -18.54
N ASP A 158 -7.32 -32.96 -19.40
CA ASP A 158 -7.64 -32.80 -20.81
C ASP A 158 -8.61 -33.94 -21.23
N PRO A 159 -9.65 -33.70 -22.05
CA PRO A 159 -10.67 -34.70 -22.40
C PRO A 159 -10.15 -35.96 -23.10
#